data_AF-A0AA39XZG7-F1
#
_entry.id   AF-A0AA39XZG7-F1
#
_cell.length_a   1.000
_cell.length_b   1.000
_cell.length_c   1.000
_cell.angle_alpha   90.00
_cell.angle_beta   90.00
_cell.angle_gamma   90.00
#
_symmetry.space_group_name_H-M   'P 1'
#
loop_
_entity.id
_entity.type
_entity.pdbx_description
1 polymer ?
#
loop_
_entity_poly.entity_id
_entity_poly.type
_entity_poly.pdbx_seq_one_letter_code
_entity_poly.pdbx_strand_id
1 'polypeptide(L)' 'MAYAKSFSARYADEKTILDQLNKIFPMSTGVAIIYQRGRFICSTPRELTREESSAIKAAIKANHYDDDGL' A
#
# COMPACT_ATOMS: atom_id res chain seq x y z
N MET A 1 18.66 1.51 6.99
CA MET A 1 17.58 2.50 7.18
C MET A 1 16.38 2.01 6.39
N ALA A 2 15.21 1.88 7.01
CA ALA A 2 13.98 1.52 6.30
C ALA A 2 13.21 2.79 5.95
N TYR A 3 12.57 2.84 4.79
CA TYR A 3 11.84 4.00 4.29
C TYR A 3 10.36 3.85 4.65
N ALA A 4 9.74 4.91 5.17
CA ALA A 4 8.33 4.86 5.56
C ALA A 4 7.48 5.68 4.58
N LYS A 5 6.40 5.09 4.08
CA LYS A 5 5.38 5.77 3.27
C LYS A 5 4.00 5.51 3.84
N SER A 6 3.20 6.57 3.98
CA SER A 6 1.82 6.45 4.44
C SER A 6 0.82 6.52 3.27
N PHE A 7 -0.16 5.62 3.26
CA PHE A 7 -1.29 5.62 2.34
C PHE A 7 -2.60 5.73 3.11
N SER A 8 -3.49 6.64 2.69
CA SER A 8 -4.83 6.72 3.27
C SER A 8 -5.70 5.62 2.66
N ALA A 9 -6.22 4.71 3.47
CA ALA A 9 -7.03 3.59 3.01
C ALA A 9 -7.87 3.01 4.16
N ARG A 10 -8.90 2.21 3.84
CA ARG A 10 -9.71 1.46 4.81
C ARG A 10 -8.98 0.19 5.21
N TYR A 11 -9.28 -0.37 6.38
CA TYR A 11 -8.65 -1.62 6.83
C TYR A 11 -8.79 -2.76 5.80
N ALA A 12 -9.91 -2.82 5.08
CA ALA A 12 -10.15 -3.80 4.01
C ALA A 12 -9.15 -3.73 2.84
N ASP A 13 -8.48 -2.60 2.63
CA ASP A 13 -7.50 -2.42 1.54
C ASP A 13 -6.11 -2.99 1.88
N GLU A 14 -5.93 -3.55 3.07
CA GLU A 14 -4.66 -4.12 3.52
C GLU A 14 -4.07 -5.09 2.49
N LYS A 15 -4.91 -6.02 2.01
CA LYS A 15 -4.52 -7.03 1.03
C LYS A 15 -4.12 -6.39 -0.30
N THR A 16 -4.84 -5.38 -0.75
CA THR A 16 -4.56 -4.63 -1.98
C THR A 16 -3.22 -3.92 -1.88
N ILE A 17 -2.93 -3.28 -0.74
CA ILE A 17 -1.66 -2.60 -0.49
C ILE A 17 -0.50 -3.60 -0.43
N LEU A 18 -0.68 -4.72 0.29
CA LEU A 18 0.32 -5.79 0.35
C LEU A 18 0.63 -6.37 -1.03
N ASP A 19 -0.39 -6.64 -1.85
CA ASP A 19 -0.21 -7.19 -3.19
C ASP A 19 0.59 -6.23 -4.09
N GLN A 20 0.28 -4.94 -4.06
CA GLN A 20 1.03 -3.93 -4.81
C GLN A 20 2.47 -3.78 -4.30
N LEU A 21 2.68 -3.81 -2.98
CA LEU A 21 4.02 -3.77 -2.40
C LEU A 21 4.83 -5.01 -2.76
N ASN A 22 4.21 -6.19 -2.79
CA ASN A 22 4.88 -7.43 -3.19
C ASN A 22 5.23 -7.44 -4.69
N LYS A 23 4.45 -6.77 -5.54
CA LYS A 23 4.81 -6.57 -6.97
C LYS A 23 6.05 -5.69 -7.13
N ILE A 24 6.19 -4.66 -6.30
CA ILE A 24 7.32 -3.72 -6.33
C ILE A 24 8.56 -4.32 -5.66
N PHE A 25 8.36 -5.07 -4.57
CA PHE A 25 9.40 -5.66 -3.75
C PHE A 25 9.22 -7.18 -3.63
N PRO A 26 9.35 -7.93 -4.75
CA PRO A 26 9.20 -9.38 -4.73
C PRO A 26 10.25 -9.98 -3.78
N MET A 27 9.79 -10.86 -2.88
CA MET A 27 10.65 -11.59 -1.92
C MET A 27 11.41 -10.72 -0.89
N SER A 28 11.02 -9.45 -0.69
CA SER A 28 11.70 -8.59 0.29
C SER A 28 11.28 -8.88 1.73
N THR A 29 12.22 -9.34 2.56
CA THR A 29 12.09 -9.47 4.02
C THR A 29 11.99 -8.14 4.78
N GLY A 30 11.90 -7.02 4.06
CA GLY A 30 11.91 -5.66 4.62
C GLY A 30 10.63 -4.85 4.41
N VAL A 31 9.56 -5.46 3.85
CA VAL A 31 8.25 -4.81 3.75
C VAL A 31 7.45 -5.12 5.01
N ALA A 32 7.07 -4.08 5.75
CA ALA A 32 6.15 -4.18 6.86
C ALA A 32 5.05 -3.13 6.69
N ILE A 33 3.81 -3.48 7.06
CA ILE A 33 2.70 -2.55 7.02
C ILE A 33 2.03 -2.48 8.39
N ILE A 34 1.60 -1.30 8.78
CA ILE A 34 0.88 -1.06 10.03
C ILE A 34 -0.32 -0.19 9.73
N TYR A 35 -1.51 -0.62 10.13
CA TYR A 35 -2.71 0.20 10.04
C TYR A 35 -2.84 1.10 11.27
N GLN A 36 -2.98 2.41 11.07
CA GLN A 36 -3.16 3.38 12.13
C GLN A 36 -4.09 4.52 11.68
N ARG A 37 -5.24 4.65 12.38
CA ARG A 37 -6.20 5.76 12.21
C ARG A 37 -6.59 6.05 10.75
N GLY A 38 -7.00 5.04 9.98
CA GLY A 38 -7.44 5.25 8.58
C GLY A 38 -6.30 5.32 7.56
N ARG A 39 -5.09 4.91 7.94
CA ARG A 39 -3.90 4.95 7.08
C ARG A 39 -3.06 3.69 7.27
N PHE A 40 -2.42 3.23 6.21
CA PHE A 40 -1.34 2.26 6.28
C PHE A 40 0.00 2.96 6.26
N ILE A 41 0.84 2.64 7.23
CA ILE A 41 2.24 3.03 7.29
C ILE A 41 3.04 1.83 6.77
N CYS A 42 3.60 1.98 5.58
CA CYS A 42 4.38 0.95 4.91
C CYS A 42 5.86 1.26 5.09
N SER A 43 6.59 0.36 5.73
CA SER A 43 8.04 0.33 5.79
C SER A 43 8.58 -0.47 4.62
N THR A 44 9.45 0.11 3.80
CA THR A 44 10.01 -0.50 2.59
C THR A 44 11.55 -0.48 2.62
N PRO A 45 12.23 -1.43 1.96
CA PRO A 45 13.69 -1.51 1.96
C PRO A 45 14.37 -0.35 1.21
N ARG A 46 13.67 0.27 0.25
CA ARG A 46 14.06 1.51 -0.43
C ARG A 46 12.89 2.48 -0.53
N GLU A 47 13.17 3.72 -0.89
CA GLU A 47 12.13 4.70 -1.19
C GLU A 47 11.29 4.25 -2.39
N LEU A 48 9.97 4.43 -2.28
CA LEU A 48 9.04 4.25 -3.38
C LEU A 48 9.16 5.41 -4.36
N THR A 49 9.27 5.08 -5.64
CA THR A 49 9.23 6.12 -6.69
C THR A 49 7.85 6.76 -6.73
N ARG A 50 7.76 7.91 -7.42
CA ARG A 50 6.49 8.61 -7.61
C ARG A 50 5.48 7.73 -8.34
N GLU A 51 5.92 6.97 -9.33
CA GLU A 51 5.08 6.07 -10.14
C GLU A 51 4.56 4.90 -9.30
N GLU A 52 5.43 4.26 -8.50
CA GLU A 52 5.04 3.17 -7.60
C GLU A 52 4.05 3.63 -6.53
N SER A 53 4.33 4.80 -5.93
CA SER A 53 3.40 5.42 -4.97
C SER A 53 2.04 5.73 -5.62
N SER A 54 2.04 6.13 -6.90
CA SER A 54 0.82 6.40 -7.66
C SER A 54 0.04 5.13 -7.97
N ALA A 55 0.72 4.04 -8.32
CA ALA A 55 0.11 2.74 -8.59
C ALA A 55 -0.62 2.19 -7.36
N ILE A 56 0.01 2.24 -6.18
CA ILE A 56 -0.62 1.81 -4.91
C ILE A 56 -1.87 2.65 -4.61
N LYS A 57 -1.81 3.98 -4.78
CA LYS A 57 -2.96 4.86 -4.58
C LYS A 57 -4.09 4.57 -5.57
N ALA A 58 -3.76 4.29 -6.82
CA ALA A 58 -4.74 3.94 -7.84
C ALA A 58 -5.43 2.61 -7.52
N ALA A 59 -4.68 1.61 -7.05
CA ALA A 59 -5.22 0.33 -6.63
C ALA A 59 -6.16 0.42 -5.42
N ILE A 60 -5.79 1.21 -4.40
CA ILE A 60 -6.67 1.51 -3.25
C ILE A 60 -7.97 2.14 -3.74
N LYS A 61 -7.87 3.15 -4.62
CA LYS A 61 -9.05 3.86 -5.14
C LYS A 61 -9.93 2.92 -5.97
N ALA A 62 -9.37 2.07 -6.82
CA ALA A 62 -10.13 1.11 -7.61
C ALA A 62 -10.93 0.15 -6.72
N ASN A 63 -10.32 -0.36 -5.64
CA ASN A 63 -10.99 -1.23 -4.68
C ASN A 63 -12.18 -0.56 -3.98
N HIS A 64 -12.17 0.76 -3.83
CA HIS A 64 -13.30 1.51 -3.26
C HIS A 64 -14.47 1.70 -4.22
N TYR A 65 -14.24 1.65 -5.54
CA TYR A 65 -15.32 1.78 -6.52
C TYR A 65 -16.07 0.47 -6.77
N ASP A 66 -15.42 -0.68 -6.59
CA ASP A 66 -16.08 -2.00 -6.68
C ASP A 66 -17.01 -2.29 -5.48
N ASP A 67 -16.71 -1.71 -4.30
CA ASP A 67 -17.49 -1.93 -3.06
C ASP A 67 -18.77 -1.07 -2.99
N ASP A 68 -18.85 0.02 -3.76
CA ASP A 68 -20.02 0.92 -3.84
C ASP A 68 -21.06 0.47 -4.91
N GLY A 69 -20.85 -0.71 -5.52
CA GLY A 69 -21.65 -1.24 -6.63
C GLY A 69 -22.69 -2.31 -6.26
N LEU A 70 -23.20 -2.33 -5.02
CA LEU A 70 -24.27 -3.23 -4.56
C LEU A 70 -25.47 -2.47 -3.99
#